data_AF-A0A2V2F7T0-F1
#
_entry.id   AF-A0A2V2F7T0-F1
#
_cell.length_a   1.000
_cell.length_b   1.000
_cell.length_c   1.000
_cell.angle_alpha   90.00
_cell.angle_beta   90.00
_cell.angle_gamma   90.00
#
_symmetry.space_group_name_H-M   'P 1'
#
loop_
_entity.id
_entity.type
_entity.pdbx_description
1 polymer ?
#
loop_
_entity_poly.entity_id
_entity_poly.type
_entity_poly.pdbx_seq_one_letter_code
_entity_poly.pdbx_strand_id
1 'polypeptide(L)'
;MTEHEINKKLRDAYAHAAPDVLPAVRADCTESKGGVCMTTTKKVKRPFARLAALAACLCLAAGCIFGYLRYQINYAVDATVSLDVNPSVEITVNRKERVLQVTPLNADGEIIVGDMDFRGSDLRVAVNAIIGSMVQNGYLSELANSVLISVDNNNTERGAAMQAQLTDAVNQLLQTETFSGAVLSQTVTKDDALKQLAEAYGITVGKAQLIRDILDDDGRHTFDELASLSINELNLLRRDVSSAETKIEAIGTASEKAYIGTKKAKAIAFAHAGVDAAAVLSCKTEMDTEGGIMVYDVDFEAGRFEYEYEIDAATGKVLKAEKEIDDDAAASSEKPFVPTPEMIDESKAKTTAFAHADVSAADVTDYEFKVDTDDGKTVYELDFRVSSTKYEYEIDAATGKILKAEKEIDN
;
A
#
# COMPACT_ATOMS: atom_id res chain seq x y z
N MET A 1 -40.46 135.80 -20.90
CA MET A 1 -39.55 134.67 -21.12
C MET A 1 -40.05 133.96 -22.35
N THR A 2 -39.28 133.98 -23.44
CA THR A 2 -39.73 133.42 -24.73
C THR A 2 -39.63 131.89 -24.68
N GLU A 3 -40.47 131.20 -25.44
CA GLU A 3 -40.49 129.72 -25.53
C GLU A 3 -39.12 129.13 -25.88
N HIS A 4 -38.31 129.91 -26.61
CA HIS A 4 -36.93 129.58 -26.95
C HIS A 4 -36.00 129.49 -25.72
N GLU A 5 -36.16 130.37 -24.73
CA GLU A 5 -35.35 130.37 -23.51
C GLU A 5 -35.71 129.22 -22.57
N ILE A 6 -36.99 128.81 -22.55
CA ILE A 6 -37.47 127.66 -21.78
C ILE A 6 -36.91 126.38 -22.38
N ASN A 7 -37.01 126.19 -23.70
CA ASN A 7 -36.48 125.01 -24.38
C ASN A 7 -34.96 124.88 -24.25
N LYS A 8 -34.22 125.99 -24.26
CA LYS A 8 -32.77 125.96 -24.03
C LYS A 8 -32.43 125.47 -22.62
N LYS A 9 -33.08 126.01 -21.59
CA LYS A 9 -32.86 125.59 -20.20
C LYS A 9 -33.26 124.12 -19.96
N LEU A 10 -34.34 123.66 -20.58
CA LEU A 10 -34.77 122.25 -20.52
C LEU A 10 -33.76 121.32 -21.19
N ARG A 11 -33.20 121.72 -22.34
CA ARG A 11 -32.19 120.94 -23.06
C ARG A 11 -30.87 120.85 -22.27
N ASP A 12 -30.44 121.97 -21.67
CA ASP A 12 -29.25 122.01 -20.84
C ASP A 12 -29.42 121.16 -19.56
N ALA A 13 -30.60 121.20 -18.93
CA ALA A 13 -30.91 120.35 -17.77
C ALA A 13 -30.94 118.85 -18.13
N TYR A 14 -31.49 118.48 -19.29
CA TYR A 14 -31.49 117.09 -19.76
C TYR A 14 -30.10 116.57 -20.11
N ALA A 15 -29.27 117.39 -20.75
CA ALA A 15 -27.89 117.02 -21.10
C ALA A 15 -26.99 116.83 -19.86
N HIS A 16 -27.31 117.50 -18.75
CA HIS A 16 -26.59 117.33 -17.48
C HIS A 16 -27.05 116.11 -16.68
N ALA A 17 -28.32 115.73 -16.76
CA ALA A 17 -28.86 114.59 -16.03
C ALA A 17 -28.49 113.22 -16.64
N ALA A 18 -28.21 113.15 -17.94
CA ALA A 18 -27.82 111.94 -18.64
C ALA A 18 -26.69 112.22 -19.66
N PRO A 19 -25.43 112.30 -19.22
CA PRO A 19 -24.30 112.48 -20.14
C PRO A 19 -24.18 111.29 -21.10
N ASP A 20 -23.91 111.58 -22.37
CA ASP A 20 -23.70 110.55 -23.40
C ASP A 20 -22.35 109.83 -23.15
N VAL A 21 -22.43 108.66 -22.54
CA VAL A 21 -21.27 107.81 -22.20
C VAL A 21 -20.91 106.83 -23.33
N LEU A 22 -21.62 106.86 -24.46
CA LEU A 22 -21.40 105.95 -25.59
C LEU A 22 -19.97 106.03 -26.18
N PRO A 23 -19.30 107.20 -26.24
CA PRO A 23 -17.89 107.30 -26.65
C PRO A 23 -16.93 106.66 -25.65
N ALA A 24 -17.20 106.80 -24.34
CA ALA A 24 -16.37 106.24 -23.28
C ALA A 24 -16.46 104.71 -23.24
N VAL A 25 -17.68 104.16 -23.36
CA VAL A 25 -17.90 102.70 -23.42
C VAL A 25 -17.26 102.09 -24.68
N ARG A 26 -17.27 102.80 -25.82
CA ARG A 26 -16.58 102.35 -27.03
C ARG A 26 -15.05 102.40 -26.93
N ALA A 27 -14.49 103.30 -26.12
CA ALA A 27 -13.04 103.36 -25.88
C ALA A 27 -12.56 102.21 -24.98
N ASP A 28 -13.36 101.81 -23.98
CA ASP A 28 -13.02 100.72 -23.06
C ASP A 28 -13.24 99.32 -23.67
N CYS A 29 -14.06 99.20 -24.72
CA CYS A 29 -14.24 97.97 -25.48
C CYS A 29 -13.20 97.82 -26.60
N THR A 30 -11.91 97.76 -26.25
CA THR A 30 -10.90 97.20 -27.16
C THR A 30 -10.99 95.69 -27.11
N GLU A 31 -11.10 95.05 -28.28
CA GLU A 31 -11.18 93.59 -28.44
C GLU A 31 -10.03 92.90 -27.69
N SER A 32 -10.33 92.39 -26.49
CA SER A 32 -9.53 91.33 -25.90
C SER A 32 -9.69 90.11 -26.81
N LYS A 33 -8.74 89.92 -27.73
CA LYS A 33 -8.55 88.65 -28.41
C LYS A 33 -8.40 87.62 -27.30
N GLY A 34 -9.45 86.82 -27.10
CA GLY A 34 -9.46 85.74 -26.12
C GLY A 34 -8.18 84.94 -26.28
N GLY A 35 -7.26 85.13 -25.34
CA GLY A 35 -6.10 84.28 -25.20
C GLY A 35 -6.65 82.92 -24.85
N VAL A 36 -6.89 82.09 -25.85
CA VAL A 36 -7.05 80.65 -25.66
C VAL A 36 -5.79 80.25 -24.93
N CYS A 37 -5.92 79.99 -23.63
CA CYS A 37 -4.86 79.37 -22.86
C CYS A 37 -4.72 77.96 -23.46
N MET A 38 -3.91 77.85 -24.51
CA MET A 38 -3.44 76.57 -25.00
C MET A 38 -2.59 76.00 -23.86
N THR A 39 -3.23 75.28 -22.94
CA THR A 39 -2.53 74.39 -22.03
C THR A 39 -1.90 73.31 -22.89
N THR A 40 -0.72 73.60 -23.44
CA THR A 40 0.16 72.57 -23.94
C THR A 40 0.63 71.81 -22.70
N THR A 41 -0.12 70.76 -22.31
CA THR A 41 0.38 69.78 -21.36
C THR A 41 1.64 69.19 -21.97
N LYS A 42 2.82 69.69 -21.58
CA LYS A 42 4.08 69.02 -21.89
C LYS A 42 3.97 67.63 -21.25
N LYS A 43 3.77 66.60 -22.07
CA LYS A 43 3.85 65.20 -21.62
C LYS A 43 5.26 64.96 -21.11
N VAL A 44 5.45 65.10 -19.79
CA VAL A 44 6.70 64.76 -19.12
C VAL A 44 6.87 63.25 -19.27
N LYS A 45 7.73 62.81 -20.19
CA LYS A 45 8.11 61.40 -20.30
C LYS A 45 8.86 61.05 -19.02
N ARG A 46 8.24 60.29 -18.11
CA ARG A 46 8.87 59.76 -16.89
C ARG A 46 9.34 58.32 -17.14
N PRO A 47 10.54 58.08 -17.71
CA PRO A 47 11.02 56.72 -17.99
C PRO A 47 11.15 55.89 -16.70
N PHE A 48 11.51 56.53 -15.59
CA PHE A 48 11.58 55.91 -14.26
C PHE A 48 10.22 55.45 -13.74
N ALA A 49 9.11 56.10 -14.09
CA ALA A 49 7.78 55.65 -13.69
C ALA A 49 7.37 54.36 -14.45
N ARG A 50 7.81 54.21 -15.71
CA ARG A 50 7.60 52.98 -16.48
C ARG A 50 8.50 51.84 -16.00
N LEU A 51 9.74 52.14 -15.63
CA LEU A 51 10.64 51.17 -15.01
C LEU A 51 10.14 50.73 -13.62
N ALA A 52 9.65 51.66 -12.81
CA ALA A 52 9.06 51.35 -11.50
C ALA A 52 7.78 50.52 -11.63
N ALA A 53 6.93 50.80 -12.63
CA ALA A 53 5.76 49.97 -12.92
C ALA A 53 6.15 48.54 -13.36
N LEU A 54 7.15 48.41 -14.24
CA LEU A 54 7.69 47.10 -14.64
C LEU A 54 8.28 46.33 -13.44
N ALA A 55 9.04 47.01 -12.58
CA ALA A 55 9.59 46.42 -11.37
C ALA A 55 8.49 45.98 -10.39
N ALA A 56 7.44 46.80 -10.20
CA ALA A 56 6.29 46.43 -9.39
C ALA A 56 5.54 45.21 -9.94
N CYS A 57 5.34 45.13 -11.27
CA CYS A 57 4.76 43.95 -11.91
C CYS A 57 5.63 42.70 -11.74
N LEU A 58 6.96 42.83 -11.84
CA LEU A 58 7.90 41.73 -11.59
C LEU A 58 7.87 41.28 -10.13
N CYS A 59 7.80 42.21 -9.17
CA CYS A 59 7.68 41.87 -7.74
C CYS A 59 6.34 41.20 -7.44
N LEU A 60 5.24 41.64 -8.04
CA LEU A 60 3.94 40.99 -7.92
C LEU A 60 3.95 39.60 -8.56
N ALA A 61 4.51 39.46 -9.76
CA ALA A 61 4.65 38.17 -10.42
C ALA A 61 5.53 37.21 -9.60
N ALA A 62 6.67 37.68 -9.09
CA ALA A 62 7.54 36.90 -8.21
C ALA A 62 6.84 36.53 -6.90
N GLY A 63 6.07 37.44 -6.30
CA GLY A 63 5.26 37.17 -5.11
C GLY A 63 4.14 36.16 -5.36
N CYS A 64 3.45 36.24 -6.50
CA CYS A 64 2.44 35.27 -6.92
C CYS A 64 3.06 33.90 -7.21
N ILE A 65 4.19 33.84 -7.91
CA ILE A 65 4.93 32.60 -8.17
C ILE A 65 5.41 31.99 -6.84
N PHE A 66 6.00 32.80 -5.95
CA PHE A 66 6.45 32.34 -4.64
C PHE A 66 5.29 31.85 -3.76
N GLY A 67 4.17 32.57 -3.78
CA GLY A 67 2.93 32.19 -3.09
C GLY A 67 2.37 30.88 -3.64
N TYR A 68 2.33 30.71 -4.97
CA TYR A 68 1.89 29.48 -5.63
C TYR A 68 2.79 28.29 -5.31
N LEU A 69 4.11 28.45 -5.38
CA LEU A 69 5.07 27.40 -5.00
C LEU A 69 4.94 27.01 -3.53
N ARG A 70 4.79 27.99 -2.64
CA ARG A 70 4.53 27.74 -1.20
C ARG A 70 3.22 27.02 -0.96
N TYR A 71 2.17 27.38 -1.70
CA TYR A 71 0.88 26.72 -1.61
C TYR A 71 0.97 25.26 -2.04
N GLN A 72 1.59 24.98 -3.20
CA GLN A 72 1.80 23.60 -3.64
C GLN A 72 2.57 22.76 -2.63
N ILE A 73 3.64 23.29 -2.04
CA ILE A 73 4.45 22.54 -1.07
C ILE A 73 3.67 22.22 0.23
N ASN A 74 2.78 23.11 0.67
CA ASN A 74 2.12 22.99 1.96
C ASN A 74 0.73 22.33 1.89
N TYR A 75 0.04 22.41 0.75
CA TYR A 75 -1.38 22.03 0.65
C TYR A 75 -1.70 21.09 -0.51
N ALA A 76 -0.80 20.90 -1.49
CA ALA A 76 -1.04 19.91 -2.54
C ALA A 76 -0.68 18.51 -2.04
N VAL A 77 -1.46 17.52 -2.46
CA VAL A 77 -1.16 16.10 -2.26
C VAL A 77 0.10 15.76 -3.07
N ASP A 78 1.13 15.29 -2.39
CA ASP A 78 2.37 14.79 -2.99
C ASP A 78 2.40 13.27 -3.04
N ALA A 79 1.87 12.62 -2.00
CA ALA A 79 1.76 11.16 -1.89
C ALA A 79 0.46 10.75 -1.20
N THR A 80 0.02 9.53 -1.53
CA THR A 80 -1.07 8.82 -0.88
C THR A 80 -0.54 7.52 -0.32
N VAL A 81 -0.80 7.24 0.95
CA VAL A 81 -0.36 6.04 1.66
C VAL A 81 -1.59 5.27 2.11
N SER A 82 -1.71 3.98 1.77
CA SER A 82 -2.71 3.10 2.35
C SER A 82 -2.08 2.19 3.40
N LEU A 83 -2.82 1.98 4.50
CA LEU A 83 -2.53 0.99 5.53
C LEU A 83 -3.65 -0.02 5.53
N ASP A 84 -3.29 -1.27 5.26
CA ASP A 84 -4.23 -2.37 5.05
C ASP A 84 -3.92 -3.53 6.00
N VAL A 85 -4.93 -3.98 6.72
CA VAL A 85 -4.93 -5.20 7.54
C VAL A 85 -6.28 -5.91 7.33
N ASN A 86 -7.33 -5.15 7.64
CA ASN A 86 -8.77 -5.42 7.76
C ASN A 86 -9.24 -4.80 9.10
N PRO A 87 -8.84 -3.55 9.38
CA PRO A 87 -9.26 -2.30 8.74
C PRO A 87 -8.37 -1.77 7.59
N SER A 88 -8.91 -0.83 6.80
CA SER A 88 -8.21 -0.14 5.71
C SER A 88 -8.37 1.38 5.81
N VAL A 89 -7.25 2.12 5.71
CA VAL A 89 -7.20 3.58 5.84
C VAL A 89 -6.26 4.19 4.80
N GLU A 90 -6.67 5.29 4.18
CA GLU A 90 -5.86 6.10 3.27
C GLU A 90 -5.40 7.39 3.95
N ILE A 91 -4.13 7.76 3.75
CA ILE A 91 -3.51 8.96 4.29
C ILE A 91 -2.92 9.76 3.12
N THR A 92 -3.42 10.97 2.91
CA THR A 92 -2.85 11.90 1.92
C THR A 92 -1.89 12.86 2.61
N VAL A 93 -0.72 13.09 2.01
CA VAL A 93 0.32 13.96 2.58
C VAL A 93 0.82 14.98 1.58
N ASN A 94 1.32 16.11 2.09
CA ASN A 94 2.01 17.11 1.28
C ASN A 94 3.50 16.77 1.11
N ARG A 95 4.22 17.62 0.36
CA ARG A 95 5.69 17.50 0.11
C ARG A 95 6.59 17.50 1.34
N LYS A 96 6.06 17.86 2.51
CA LYS A 96 6.79 17.85 3.78
C LYS A 96 6.34 16.69 4.67
N GLU A 97 5.66 15.71 4.09
CA GLU A 97 5.16 14.51 4.78
C GLU A 97 4.20 14.88 5.92
N ARG A 98 3.48 16.00 5.75
CA ARG A 98 2.43 16.41 6.67
C ARG A 98 1.10 15.92 6.16
N VAL A 99 0.36 15.29 7.06
CA VAL A 99 -0.96 14.73 6.79
C VAL A 99 -1.92 15.84 6.40
N LEU A 100 -2.54 15.69 5.25
CA LEU A 100 -3.60 16.56 4.75
C LEU A 100 -4.97 16.01 5.14
N GLN A 101 -5.14 14.69 5.02
CA GLN A 101 -6.37 14.00 5.34
C GLN A 101 -6.09 12.52 5.62
N VAL A 102 -6.87 11.94 6.54
CA VAL A 102 -6.97 10.49 6.76
C VAL A 102 -8.40 10.10 6.41
N THR A 103 -8.55 9.11 5.53
CA THR A 103 -9.83 8.65 5.00
C THR A 103 -9.98 7.17 5.33
N PRO A 104 -10.88 6.79 6.25
CA PRO A 104 -11.30 5.41 6.41
C PRO A 104 -11.88 4.85 5.11
N LEU A 105 -11.49 3.62 4.75
CA LEU A 105 -11.99 2.96 3.53
C LEU A 105 -13.01 1.87 3.82
N ASN A 106 -13.11 1.42 5.08
CA ASN A 106 -14.13 0.49 5.55
C ASN A 106 -14.60 0.84 6.97
N ALA A 107 -15.64 0.15 7.44
CA ALA A 107 -16.24 0.39 8.75
C ALA A 107 -15.23 0.22 9.91
N ASP A 108 -14.35 -0.77 9.81
CA ASP A 108 -13.31 -1.00 10.81
C ASP A 108 -12.25 0.12 10.79
N GLY A 109 -12.00 0.71 9.61
CA GLY A 109 -11.18 1.90 9.42
C GLY A 109 -11.73 3.11 10.19
N GLU A 110 -13.05 3.26 10.23
CA GLU A 110 -13.70 4.34 11.00
C GLU A 110 -13.49 4.14 12.50
N ILE A 111 -13.50 2.89 12.98
CA ILE A 111 -13.26 2.56 14.39
C ILE A 111 -11.84 2.95 14.81
N ILE A 112 -10.83 2.56 14.01
CA ILE A 112 -9.44 2.81 14.41
C ILE A 112 -9.01 4.27 14.25
N VAL A 113 -9.65 5.03 13.35
CA VAL A 113 -9.43 6.48 13.21
C VAL A 113 -10.19 7.23 14.30
N GLY A 114 -11.44 6.84 14.59
CA GLY A 114 -12.29 7.43 15.60
C GLY A 114 -12.40 8.96 15.46
N ASP A 115 -12.25 9.67 16.58
CA ASP A 115 -12.31 11.13 16.64
C ASP A 115 -10.93 11.82 16.44
N MET A 116 -9.89 11.08 16.02
CA MET A 116 -8.54 11.62 15.91
C MET A 116 -8.40 12.55 14.69
N ASP A 117 -7.94 13.80 14.91
CA ASP A 117 -7.59 14.73 13.84
C ASP A 117 -6.09 14.73 13.57
N PHE A 118 -5.71 14.11 12.45
CA PHE A 118 -4.31 14.01 12.03
C PHE A 118 -3.84 15.20 11.18
N ARG A 119 -4.69 16.17 10.83
CA ARG A 119 -4.32 17.23 9.88
C ARG A 119 -3.15 18.06 10.38
N GLY A 120 -2.11 18.18 9.54
CA GLY A 120 -0.87 18.88 9.83
C GLY A 120 0.12 18.11 10.71
N SER A 121 -0.24 16.93 11.20
CA SER A 121 0.69 16.03 11.90
C SER A 121 1.75 15.47 10.95
N ASP A 122 2.82 14.93 11.52
CA ASP A 122 3.83 14.17 10.79
C ASP A 122 3.27 12.80 10.39
N LEU A 123 3.53 12.37 9.16
CA LEU A 123 3.03 11.10 8.64
C LEU A 123 3.40 9.91 9.54
N ARG A 124 4.64 9.85 10.06
CA ARG A 124 5.07 8.74 10.92
C ARG A 124 4.30 8.72 12.22
N VAL A 125 3.99 9.88 12.79
CA VAL A 125 3.18 9.99 14.01
C VAL A 125 1.76 9.48 13.76
N ALA A 126 1.16 9.84 12.61
CA ALA A 126 -0.17 9.36 12.25
C ALA A 126 -0.20 7.84 12.02
N VAL A 127 0.76 7.30 11.26
CA VAL A 127 0.90 5.85 11.04
C VAL A 127 1.06 5.11 12.37
N ASN A 128 1.97 5.57 13.23
CA ASN A 128 2.21 4.94 14.54
C ASN A 128 0.96 4.94 15.42
N ALA A 129 0.19 6.03 15.41
CA ALA A 129 -1.07 6.12 16.16
C ALA A 129 -2.14 5.17 15.61
N ILE A 130 -2.26 5.07 14.28
CA ILE A 130 -3.22 4.18 13.61
C ILE A 130 -2.86 2.70 13.88
N ILE A 131 -1.58 2.32 13.75
CA ILE A 131 -1.11 0.97 14.07
C ILE A 131 -1.35 0.66 15.57
N GLY A 132 -1.04 1.60 16.47
CA GLY A 132 -1.34 1.44 17.89
C GLY A 132 -2.84 1.23 18.17
N SER A 133 -3.70 1.96 17.45
CA SER A 133 -5.15 1.79 17.52
C SER A 133 -5.60 0.42 16.99
N MET A 134 -4.99 -0.09 15.90
CA MET A 134 -5.25 -1.44 15.39
C MET A 134 -4.91 -2.52 16.42
N VAL A 135 -3.78 -2.40 17.11
CA VAL A 135 -3.39 -3.30 18.20
C VAL A 135 -4.38 -3.22 19.37
N GLN A 136 -4.74 -2.00 19.79
CA GLN A 136 -5.67 -1.79 20.91
C GLN A 136 -7.06 -2.37 20.64
N ASN A 137 -7.55 -2.28 19.40
CA ASN A 137 -8.84 -2.81 19.00
C ASN A 137 -8.80 -4.29 18.60
N GLY A 138 -7.63 -4.95 18.67
CA GLY A 138 -7.48 -6.38 18.43
C GLY A 138 -7.38 -6.80 16.96
N TYR A 139 -7.28 -5.84 16.03
CA TYR A 139 -7.07 -6.12 14.61
C TYR A 139 -5.65 -6.62 14.32
N LEU A 140 -4.69 -6.20 15.14
CA LEU A 140 -3.34 -6.75 15.18
C LEU A 140 -3.12 -7.47 16.50
N SER A 141 -2.87 -8.77 16.43
CA SER A 141 -2.73 -9.64 17.59
C SER A 141 -1.77 -10.79 17.29
N GLU A 142 -1.44 -11.60 18.29
CA GLU A 142 -0.64 -12.81 18.06
C GLU A 142 -1.27 -13.77 17.05
N LEU A 143 -2.59 -13.71 16.81
CA LEU A 143 -3.29 -14.59 15.87
C LEU A 143 -3.23 -14.08 14.43
N ALA A 144 -3.16 -12.76 14.24
CA ALA A 144 -3.10 -12.10 12.94
C ALA A 144 -2.27 -10.82 13.07
N ASN A 145 -1.10 -10.80 12.42
CA ASN A 145 -0.03 -9.85 12.74
C ASN A 145 0.57 -9.15 11.51
N SER A 146 -0.06 -9.29 10.34
CA SER A 146 0.46 -8.74 9.08
C SER A 146 -0.17 -7.39 8.73
N VAL A 147 0.65 -6.45 8.27
CA VAL A 147 0.24 -5.12 7.80
C VAL A 147 0.78 -4.89 6.39
N LEU A 148 -0.07 -4.41 5.48
CA LEU A 148 0.33 -3.96 4.15
C LEU A 148 0.39 -2.43 4.12
N ILE A 149 1.54 -1.91 3.68
CA ILE A 149 1.79 -0.48 3.47
C ILE A 149 1.98 -0.24 1.98
N SER A 150 1.10 0.58 1.39
CA SER A 150 1.19 0.91 -0.04
C SER A 150 1.39 2.41 -0.23
N VAL A 151 2.40 2.80 -1.01
CA VAL A 151 2.71 4.21 -1.26
C VAL A 151 2.53 4.54 -2.75
N ASP A 152 1.60 5.44 -3.07
CA ASP A 152 1.45 6.06 -4.39
C ASP A 152 2.13 7.45 -4.37
N ASN A 153 3.14 7.63 -5.21
CA ASN A 153 3.80 8.90 -5.42
C ASN A 153 4.14 9.10 -6.91
N ASN A 154 3.93 10.33 -7.40
CA ASN A 154 4.31 10.71 -8.76
C ASN A 154 5.82 10.63 -9.03
N ASN A 155 6.64 10.67 -7.98
CA ASN A 155 8.08 10.51 -8.03
C ASN A 155 8.47 9.17 -7.39
N THR A 156 8.98 8.26 -8.21
CA THR A 156 9.32 6.88 -7.83
C THR A 156 10.39 6.82 -6.73
N GLU A 157 11.46 7.62 -6.83
CA GLU A 157 12.53 7.66 -5.81
C GLU A 157 12.01 8.13 -4.45
N ARG A 158 11.14 9.14 -4.44
CA ARG A 158 10.51 9.61 -3.20
C ARG A 158 9.50 8.61 -2.65
N GLY A 159 8.73 7.96 -3.52
CA GLY A 159 7.81 6.90 -3.14
C GLY A 159 8.53 5.75 -2.43
N ALA A 160 9.63 5.27 -3.02
CA ALA A 160 10.46 4.22 -2.43
C ALA A 160 11.11 4.67 -1.10
N ALA A 161 11.66 5.88 -1.04
CA ALA A 161 12.24 6.40 0.20
C ALA A 161 11.20 6.53 1.33
N MET A 162 9.99 6.99 1.01
CA MET A 162 8.88 7.09 1.96
C MET A 162 8.40 5.70 2.40
N GLN A 163 8.24 4.76 1.47
CA GLN A 163 7.87 3.38 1.79
C GLN A 163 8.90 2.73 2.72
N ALA A 164 10.19 2.84 2.43
CA ALA A 164 11.24 2.29 3.29
C ALA A 164 11.21 2.89 4.71
N GLN A 165 11.03 4.22 4.83
CA GLN A 165 10.92 4.90 6.13
C GLN A 165 9.71 4.45 6.95
N LEU A 166 8.56 4.28 6.29
CA LEU A 166 7.34 3.80 6.96
C LEU A 166 7.48 2.34 7.38
N THR A 167 8.06 1.52 6.52
CA THR A 167 8.31 0.10 6.78
C THR A 167 9.19 -0.07 8.01
N ASP A 168 10.31 0.66 8.11
CA ASP A 168 11.18 0.65 9.29
C ASP A 168 10.42 1.12 10.56
N ALA A 169 9.65 2.20 10.46
CA ALA A 169 8.89 2.72 11.60
C ALA A 169 7.83 1.73 12.11
N VAL A 170 7.08 1.10 11.20
CA VAL A 170 6.05 0.10 11.57
C VAL A 170 6.71 -1.18 12.07
N ASN A 171 7.77 -1.65 11.43
CA ASN A 171 8.51 -2.83 11.88
C ASN A 171 9.04 -2.65 13.32
N GLN A 172 9.60 -1.48 13.65
CA GLN A 172 10.03 -1.17 15.02
C GLN A 172 8.89 -1.18 16.04
N LEU A 173 7.67 -0.81 15.64
CA LEU A 173 6.49 -0.87 16.52
C LEU A 173 5.96 -2.30 16.69
N LEU A 174 6.06 -3.12 15.65
CA LEU A 174 5.55 -4.48 15.64
C LEU A 174 6.58 -5.51 16.11
N GLN A 175 7.81 -5.11 16.42
CA GLN A 175 8.85 -5.95 17.00
C GLN A 175 9.04 -5.62 18.48
N THR A 176 8.28 -6.32 19.33
CA THR A 176 8.39 -6.24 20.80
C THR A 176 8.75 -7.61 21.36
N GLU A 177 9.15 -7.68 22.64
CA GLU A 177 9.47 -8.94 23.33
C GLU A 177 8.33 -9.98 23.30
N THR A 178 7.08 -9.52 23.19
CA THR A 178 5.87 -10.38 23.27
C THR A 178 5.08 -10.45 21.96
N PHE A 179 5.38 -9.61 20.99
CA PHE A 179 4.64 -9.51 19.74
C PHE A 179 5.62 -9.22 18.61
N SER A 180 5.60 -10.08 17.60
CA SER A 180 6.34 -9.93 16.34
C SER A 180 5.31 -9.88 15.22
N GLY A 181 5.28 -8.78 14.46
CA GLY A 181 4.41 -8.60 13.30
C GLY A 181 5.15 -8.74 11.98
N ALA A 182 4.40 -8.97 10.91
CA ALA A 182 4.89 -8.90 9.54
C ALA A 182 4.48 -7.59 8.87
N VAL A 183 5.40 -7.00 8.11
CA VAL A 183 5.15 -5.80 7.33
C VAL A 183 5.41 -6.12 5.87
N LEU A 184 4.35 -6.06 5.08
CA LEU A 184 4.38 -6.05 3.63
C LEU A 184 4.39 -4.60 3.17
N SER A 185 5.24 -4.29 2.19
CA SER A 185 5.35 -2.92 1.72
C SER A 185 5.63 -2.87 0.23
N GLN A 186 5.00 -1.89 -0.43
CA GLN A 186 5.05 -1.76 -1.87
C GLN A 186 4.87 -0.32 -2.34
N THR A 187 5.35 -0.06 -3.54
CA THR A 187 4.98 1.15 -4.29
C THR A 187 3.83 0.82 -5.25
N VAL A 188 2.85 1.71 -5.31
CA VAL A 188 1.68 1.53 -6.18
C VAL A 188 1.98 2.16 -7.53
N THR A 189 1.87 1.38 -8.60
CA THR A 189 1.93 1.93 -9.95
C THR A 189 0.57 2.45 -10.40
N LYS A 190 0.56 3.54 -11.19
CA LYS A 190 -0.67 4.07 -11.78
C LYS A 190 -1.17 3.16 -12.89
N ASP A 191 -2.03 2.22 -12.53
CA ASP A 191 -2.73 1.33 -13.44
C ASP A 191 -4.25 1.55 -13.29
N ASP A 192 -4.90 2.06 -14.33
CA ASP A 192 -6.34 2.31 -14.32
C ASP A 192 -7.14 1.01 -14.23
N ALA A 193 -6.61 -0.11 -14.75
CA ALA A 193 -7.26 -1.42 -14.62
C ALA A 193 -7.21 -1.90 -13.16
N LEU A 194 -6.07 -1.70 -12.48
CA LEU A 194 -5.93 -2.03 -11.06
C LEU A 194 -6.87 -1.22 -10.18
N LYS A 195 -7.06 0.06 -10.49
CA LYS A 195 -8.03 0.93 -9.78
C LYS A 195 -9.46 0.47 -9.95
N GLN A 196 -9.87 0.16 -11.19
CA GLN A 196 -11.21 -0.36 -11.46
C GLN A 196 -11.45 -1.70 -10.75
N LEU A 197 -10.42 -2.55 -10.69
CA LEU A 197 -10.48 -3.81 -9.97
C LEU A 197 -10.63 -3.59 -8.46
N ALA A 198 -9.82 -2.71 -7.87
CA ALA A 198 -9.93 -2.35 -6.46
C ALA A 198 -11.33 -1.79 -6.10
N GLU A 199 -11.86 -0.89 -6.93
CA GLU A 199 -13.22 -0.34 -6.78
C GLU A 199 -14.30 -1.41 -6.89
N ALA A 200 -14.18 -2.35 -7.83
CA ALA A 200 -15.16 -3.42 -8.05
C ALA A 200 -15.30 -4.35 -6.84
N TYR A 201 -14.19 -4.64 -6.15
CA TYR A 201 -14.15 -5.50 -4.98
C TYR A 201 -14.22 -4.73 -3.64
N GLY A 202 -14.27 -3.39 -3.69
CA GLY A 202 -14.33 -2.55 -2.48
C GLY A 202 -13.06 -2.65 -1.62
N ILE A 203 -11.91 -2.86 -2.24
CA ILE A 203 -10.60 -2.99 -1.57
C ILE A 203 -9.66 -1.85 -1.99
N THR A 204 -8.51 -1.75 -1.35
CA THR A 204 -7.50 -0.75 -1.72
C THR A 204 -6.75 -1.16 -2.99
N VAL A 205 -6.25 -0.17 -3.72
CA VAL A 205 -5.36 -0.41 -4.88
C VAL A 205 -4.13 -1.22 -4.45
N GLY A 206 -3.66 -0.98 -3.22
CA GLY A 206 -2.58 -1.74 -2.62
C GLY A 206 -2.91 -3.22 -2.46
N LYS A 207 -4.03 -3.55 -1.80
CA LYS A 207 -4.48 -4.94 -1.65
C LYS A 207 -4.71 -5.62 -3.00
N ALA A 208 -5.28 -4.91 -3.98
CA ALA A 208 -5.47 -5.43 -5.33
C ALA A 208 -4.14 -5.76 -6.03
N GLN A 209 -3.09 -4.96 -5.81
CA GLN A 209 -1.76 -5.24 -6.34
C GLN A 209 -1.17 -6.51 -5.69
N LEU A 210 -1.28 -6.63 -4.36
CA LEU A 210 -0.85 -7.82 -3.64
C LEU A 210 -1.56 -9.08 -4.13
N ILE A 211 -2.88 -9.03 -4.33
CA ILE A 211 -3.64 -10.16 -4.86
C ILE A 211 -3.15 -10.53 -6.27
N ARG A 212 -2.91 -9.55 -7.15
CA ARG A 212 -2.36 -9.82 -8.49
C ARG A 212 -0.96 -10.42 -8.45
N ASP A 213 -0.15 -10.06 -7.46
CA ASP A 213 1.19 -10.61 -7.28
C ASP A 213 1.13 -12.04 -6.71
N ILE A 214 0.08 -12.40 -5.95
CA ILE A 214 -0.18 -13.77 -5.46
C ILE A 214 -0.79 -14.66 -6.55
N LEU A 215 -1.59 -14.09 -7.44
CA LEU A 215 -2.16 -14.78 -8.59
C LEU A 215 -1.04 -15.08 -9.60
N ASP A 216 -0.33 -16.18 -9.36
CA ASP A 216 0.66 -16.72 -10.30
C ASP A 216 -0.02 -17.35 -11.53
N ASP A 217 0.74 -17.54 -12.61
CA ASP A 217 0.25 -18.00 -13.93
C ASP A 217 -0.41 -19.41 -13.92
N ASP A 218 -0.32 -20.16 -12.82
CA ASP A 218 -0.86 -21.52 -12.66
C ASP A 218 -2.38 -21.57 -12.42
N GLY A 219 -3.03 -20.44 -12.14
CA GLY A 219 -4.50 -20.34 -12.09
C GLY A 219 -5.18 -21.09 -10.93
N ARG A 220 -4.45 -21.39 -9.84
CA ARG A 220 -5.00 -22.06 -8.65
C ARG A 220 -6.07 -21.26 -7.92
N HIS A 221 -5.98 -19.94 -7.95
CA HIS A 221 -6.91 -19.06 -7.24
C HIS A 221 -7.56 -18.06 -8.19
N THR A 222 -8.72 -17.59 -7.77
CA THR A 222 -9.40 -16.46 -8.38
C THR A 222 -9.19 -15.19 -7.58
N PHE A 223 -9.31 -14.04 -8.23
CA PHE A 223 -9.25 -12.75 -7.55
C PHE A 223 -10.35 -12.61 -6.49
N ASP A 224 -11.53 -13.18 -6.73
CA ASP A 224 -12.69 -13.11 -5.82
C ASP A 224 -12.41 -13.81 -4.49
N GLU A 225 -11.84 -15.02 -4.54
CA GLU A 225 -11.43 -15.78 -3.35
C GLU A 225 -10.43 -14.97 -2.51
N LEU A 226 -9.35 -14.51 -3.15
CA LEU A 226 -8.29 -13.76 -2.46
C LEU A 226 -8.72 -12.38 -1.97
N ALA A 227 -9.69 -11.72 -2.64
CA ALA A 227 -10.20 -10.42 -2.22
C ALA A 227 -10.88 -10.46 -0.85
N SER A 228 -11.47 -11.60 -0.49
CA SER A 228 -12.14 -11.80 0.80
C SER A 228 -11.18 -12.02 1.98
N LEU A 229 -9.95 -12.47 1.70
CA LEU A 229 -8.95 -12.80 2.71
C LEU A 229 -8.35 -11.57 3.38
N SER A 230 -7.92 -11.73 4.63
CA SER A 230 -7.15 -10.72 5.37
C SER A 230 -5.74 -10.56 4.80
N ILE A 231 -5.06 -9.46 5.13
CA ILE A 231 -3.65 -9.28 4.75
C ILE A 231 -2.76 -10.37 5.36
N ASN A 232 -3.10 -10.88 6.54
CA ASN A 232 -2.36 -11.99 7.16
C ASN A 232 -2.47 -13.27 6.35
N GLU A 233 -3.68 -13.61 5.90
CA GLU A 233 -3.92 -14.78 5.05
C GLU A 233 -3.27 -14.65 3.69
N LEU A 234 -3.37 -13.48 3.05
CA LEU A 234 -2.65 -13.21 1.80
C LEU A 234 -1.13 -13.32 1.98
N ASN A 235 -0.59 -12.91 3.12
CA ASN A 235 0.83 -13.07 3.42
C ASN A 235 1.23 -14.54 3.62
N LEU A 236 0.33 -15.37 4.16
CA LEU A 236 0.54 -16.82 4.31
C LEU A 236 0.43 -17.59 2.99
N LEU A 237 -0.45 -17.15 2.09
CA LEU A 237 -0.63 -17.74 0.76
C LEU A 237 0.41 -17.25 -0.25
N ARG A 238 1.06 -16.12 0.02
CA ARG A 238 2.17 -15.65 -0.79
C ARG A 238 3.29 -16.68 -0.69
N ARG A 239 3.43 -17.52 -1.71
CA ARG A 239 4.62 -18.34 -1.89
C ARG A 239 5.83 -17.41 -1.95
N ASP A 240 6.93 -17.82 -1.33
CA ASP A 240 8.23 -17.16 -1.50
C ASP A 240 8.70 -17.38 -2.94
N VAL A 241 8.04 -16.74 -3.90
CA VAL A 241 8.51 -16.65 -5.28
C VAL A 241 9.84 -15.93 -5.22
N SER A 242 10.89 -16.59 -5.70
CA SER A 242 12.25 -16.08 -5.72
C SER A 242 12.27 -14.59 -6.06
N SER A 243 12.98 -13.84 -5.22
CA SER A 243 12.86 -12.41 -4.96
C SER A 243 13.36 -11.51 -6.10
N ALA A 244 13.34 -11.98 -7.36
CA ALA A 244 13.88 -11.24 -8.50
C ALA A 244 12.87 -10.32 -9.19
N GLU A 245 11.55 -10.56 -9.07
CA GLU A 245 10.53 -9.79 -9.81
C GLU A 245 9.35 -9.24 -8.97
N THR A 246 9.20 -9.62 -7.69
CA THR A 246 8.07 -9.15 -6.87
C THR A 246 8.30 -7.71 -6.38
N LYS A 247 7.32 -6.82 -6.60
CA LYS A 247 7.35 -5.40 -6.18
C LYS A 247 7.04 -5.20 -4.68
N ILE A 248 6.99 -6.28 -3.92
CA ILE A 248 6.53 -6.31 -2.52
C ILE A 248 7.67 -6.77 -1.61
N GLU A 249 8.16 -5.85 -0.80
CA GLU A 249 9.11 -6.12 0.26
C GLU A 249 8.37 -6.66 1.50
N ALA A 250 8.85 -7.76 2.07
CA ALA A 250 8.33 -8.32 3.31
C ALA A 250 9.39 -8.30 4.41
N ILE A 251 8.99 -7.92 5.62
CA ILE A 251 9.80 -8.01 6.84
C ILE A 251 8.99 -8.71 7.92
N GLY A 252 9.61 -9.66 8.65
CA GLY A 252 8.94 -10.46 9.66
C GLY A 252 8.15 -11.63 9.05
N THR A 253 7.43 -12.36 9.90
CA THR A 253 6.69 -13.58 9.52
C THR A 253 5.21 -13.46 9.89
N ALA A 254 4.34 -13.89 8.97
CA ALA A 254 2.90 -13.92 9.21
C ALA A 254 2.57 -14.94 10.31
N SER A 255 1.52 -14.67 11.07
CA SER A 255 1.10 -15.56 12.14
C SER A 255 0.19 -16.66 11.61
N GLU A 256 0.56 -17.90 11.91
CA GLU A 256 -0.26 -19.08 11.67
C GLU A 256 -1.04 -19.51 12.92
N LYS A 257 -0.91 -18.79 14.04
CA LYS A 257 -1.44 -19.23 15.35
C LYS A 257 -2.97 -19.35 15.38
N ALA A 258 -3.67 -18.73 14.43
CA ALA A 258 -5.11 -18.87 14.25
C ALA A 258 -5.52 -20.26 13.72
N TYR A 259 -4.58 -21.04 13.16
CA TYR A 259 -4.85 -22.28 12.45
C TYR A 259 -4.35 -23.52 13.21
N ILE A 260 -4.86 -24.69 12.82
CA ILE A 260 -4.58 -25.96 13.49
C ILE A 260 -3.13 -26.45 13.31
N GLY A 261 -2.41 -25.92 12.31
CA GLY A 261 -1.07 -26.34 11.94
C GLY A 261 -1.04 -27.64 11.12
N THR A 262 -0.03 -27.75 10.26
CA THR A 262 0.17 -28.87 9.32
C THR A 262 0.20 -30.24 10.01
N LYS A 263 0.85 -30.34 11.18
CA LYS A 263 0.92 -31.59 11.96
C LYS A 263 -0.46 -32.12 12.35
N LYS A 264 -1.37 -31.23 12.73
CA LYS A 264 -2.73 -31.61 13.13
C LYS A 264 -3.57 -31.93 11.90
N ALA A 265 -3.39 -31.20 10.80
CA ALA A 265 -4.03 -31.49 9.52
C ALA A 265 -3.67 -32.90 9.01
N LYS A 266 -2.37 -33.25 8.95
CA LYS A 266 -1.89 -34.60 8.60
C LYS A 266 -2.53 -35.69 9.47
N ALA A 267 -2.54 -35.49 10.79
CA ALA A 267 -3.14 -36.44 11.72
C ALA A 267 -4.65 -36.64 11.48
N ILE A 268 -5.38 -35.57 11.12
CA ILE A 268 -6.80 -35.64 10.77
C ILE A 268 -6.99 -36.42 9.46
N ALA A 269 -6.19 -36.13 8.42
CA ALA A 269 -6.25 -36.82 7.13
C ALA A 269 -6.00 -38.32 7.27
N PHE A 270 -4.92 -38.72 7.95
CA PHE A 270 -4.57 -40.13 8.15
C PHE A 270 -5.63 -40.87 8.96
N ALA A 271 -6.13 -40.26 10.03
CA ALA A 271 -7.19 -40.84 10.85
C ALA A 271 -8.50 -41.00 10.07
N HIS A 272 -8.86 -40.02 9.23
CA HIS A 272 -10.04 -40.08 8.38
C HIS A 272 -9.91 -41.17 7.29
N ALA A 273 -8.73 -41.29 6.68
CA ALA A 273 -8.41 -42.32 5.70
C ALA A 273 -8.30 -43.73 6.29
N GLY A 274 -8.16 -43.86 7.61
CA GLY A 274 -7.88 -45.13 8.28
C GLY A 274 -6.47 -45.66 7.97
N VAL A 275 -5.54 -44.76 7.66
CA VAL A 275 -4.15 -45.05 7.32
C VAL A 275 -3.28 -44.79 8.55
N ASP A 276 -2.43 -45.76 8.90
CA ASP A 276 -1.42 -45.54 9.94
C ASP A 276 -0.32 -44.63 9.40
N ALA A 277 0.17 -43.68 10.19
CA ALA A 277 1.24 -42.77 9.76
C ALA A 277 2.50 -43.52 9.32
N ALA A 278 2.78 -44.70 9.89
CA ALA A 278 3.90 -45.54 9.49
C ALA A 278 3.68 -46.24 8.14
N ALA A 279 2.50 -46.16 7.53
CA ALA A 279 2.21 -46.72 6.21
C ALA A 279 2.20 -45.67 5.09
N VAL A 280 2.44 -44.40 5.44
CA VAL A 280 2.51 -43.27 4.50
C VAL A 280 3.87 -43.28 3.81
N LEU A 281 3.86 -43.22 2.49
CA LEU A 281 5.05 -43.32 1.63
C LEU A 281 5.52 -41.94 1.16
N SER A 282 4.59 -41.06 0.84
CA SER A 282 4.86 -39.66 0.51
C SER A 282 3.78 -38.83 1.19
N CYS A 283 4.13 -37.65 1.71
CA CYS A 283 3.14 -36.71 2.22
C CYS A 283 3.58 -35.27 2.08
N LYS A 284 2.80 -34.53 1.31
CA LYS A 284 2.88 -33.09 1.15
C LYS A 284 1.75 -32.42 1.93
N THR A 285 2.04 -31.28 2.54
CA THR A 285 1.01 -30.49 3.20
C THR A 285 1.28 -29.01 3.00
N GLU A 286 0.37 -28.35 2.31
CA GLU A 286 0.42 -26.92 2.03
C GLU A 286 -0.77 -26.23 2.67
N MET A 287 -0.63 -24.93 2.96
CA MET A 287 -1.75 -24.09 3.32
C MET A 287 -2.27 -23.43 2.05
N ASP A 288 -3.57 -23.51 1.84
CA ASP A 288 -4.24 -23.00 0.65
C ASP A 288 -5.57 -22.32 1.02
N THR A 289 -6.36 -21.92 0.02
CA THR A 289 -7.70 -21.39 0.19
C THR A 289 -8.67 -21.98 -0.82
N GLU A 290 -9.84 -22.37 -0.34
CA GLU A 290 -10.96 -22.82 -1.16
C GLU A 290 -12.19 -21.97 -0.81
N GLY A 291 -12.77 -21.30 -1.81
CA GLY A 291 -13.95 -20.44 -1.62
C GLY A 291 -13.74 -19.30 -0.61
N GLY A 292 -12.52 -18.77 -0.49
CA GLY A 292 -12.17 -17.70 0.45
C GLY A 292 -12.01 -18.16 1.91
N ILE A 293 -11.93 -19.47 2.15
CA ILE A 293 -11.67 -20.06 3.47
C ILE A 293 -10.27 -20.66 3.43
N MET A 294 -9.47 -20.42 4.48
CA MET A 294 -8.16 -21.06 4.62
C MET A 294 -8.31 -22.56 4.86
N VAL A 295 -7.59 -23.37 4.08
CA VAL A 295 -7.54 -24.83 4.16
C VAL A 295 -6.11 -25.32 4.25
N TYR A 296 -5.93 -26.54 4.76
CA TYR A 296 -4.73 -27.32 4.55
C TYR A 296 -5.02 -28.37 3.48
N ASP A 297 -4.23 -28.33 2.42
CA ASP A 297 -4.19 -29.35 1.38
C ASP A 297 -3.20 -30.42 1.81
N VAL A 298 -3.71 -31.62 2.07
CA VAL A 298 -2.92 -32.77 2.52
C VAL A 298 -2.97 -33.85 1.47
N ASP A 299 -1.89 -33.95 0.71
CA ASP A 299 -1.70 -34.98 -0.30
C ASP A 299 -0.76 -36.05 0.24
N PHE A 300 -1.18 -37.31 0.19
CA PHE A 300 -0.32 -38.40 0.63
C PHE A 300 -0.56 -39.71 -0.10
N GLU A 301 0.49 -40.50 -0.20
CA GLU A 301 0.48 -41.83 -0.78
C GLU A 301 0.52 -42.89 0.32
N ALA A 302 -0.35 -43.88 0.22
CA ALA A 302 -0.28 -45.06 1.07
C ALA A 302 -0.69 -46.32 0.31
N GLY A 303 0.26 -47.26 0.22
CA GLY A 303 0.06 -48.53 -0.43
C GLY A 303 0.05 -48.42 -1.96
N ARG A 304 -1.13 -48.30 -2.56
CA ARG A 304 -1.34 -48.17 -4.02
C ARG A 304 -2.27 -47.01 -4.38
N PHE A 305 -2.48 -46.15 -3.40
CA PHE A 305 -3.51 -45.13 -3.46
C PHE A 305 -2.88 -43.80 -3.11
N GLU A 306 -3.30 -42.79 -3.86
CA GLU A 306 -3.12 -41.38 -3.56
C GLU A 306 -4.36 -40.89 -2.85
N TYR A 307 -4.16 -40.01 -1.88
CA TYR A 307 -5.20 -39.40 -1.09
C TYR A 307 -5.00 -37.89 -1.12
N GLU A 308 -6.05 -37.17 -1.46
CA GLU A 308 -6.09 -35.70 -1.45
C GLU A 308 -7.16 -35.26 -0.45
N TYR A 309 -6.81 -34.33 0.42
CA TYR A 309 -7.67 -33.82 1.47
C TYR A 309 -7.60 -32.30 1.55
N GLU A 310 -8.76 -31.63 1.54
CA GLU A 310 -8.88 -30.24 1.94
C GLU A 310 -9.48 -30.19 3.35
N ILE A 311 -8.74 -29.61 4.29
CA ILE A 311 -9.13 -29.55 5.70
C ILE A 311 -9.23 -28.09 6.13
N ASP A 312 -10.38 -27.67 6.64
CA ASP A 312 -10.60 -26.33 7.19
C ASP A 312 -9.50 -25.97 8.20
N ALA A 313 -8.72 -24.94 7.91
CA ALA A 313 -7.49 -24.64 8.65
C ALA A 313 -7.77 -24.15 10.08
N ALA A 314 -8.94 -23.58 10.36
CA ALA A 314 -9.30 -23.09 11.68
C ALA A 314 -9.88 -24.19 12.57
N THR A 315 -10.73 -25.06 12.00
CA THR A 315 -11.54 -26.02 12.76
C THR A 315 -11.03 -27.45 12.67
N GLY A 316 -10.30 -27.80 11.61
CA GLY A 316 -9.89 -29.17 11.30
C GLY A 316 -11.00 -30.04 10.72
N LYS A 317 -12.09 -29.44 10.24
CA LYS A 317 -13.15 -30.16 9.55
C LYS A 317 -12.67 -30.58 8.16
N VAL A 318 -12.80 -31.86 7.82
CA VAL A 318 -12.57 -32.35 6.46
C VAL A 318 -13.64 -31.78 5.52
N LEU A 319 -13.22 -31.04 4.49
CA LEU A 319 -14.08 -30.41 3.49
C LEU A 319 -14.16 -31.26 2.22
N LYS A 320 -13.01 -31.78 1.77
CA LYS A 320 -12.86 -32.69 0.63
C LYS A 320 -11.99 -33.89 1.03
N ALA A 321 -12.29 -35.04 0.44
CA ALA A 321 -11.51 -36.26 0.61
C ALA A 321 -11.64 -37.10 -0.65
N GLU A 322 -10.53 -37.25 -1.36
CA GLU A 322 -10.44 -38.05 -2.58
C GLU A 322 -9.44 -39.18 -2.39
N LYS A 323 -9.66 -40.25 -3.16
CA LYS A 323 -8.84 -41.45 -3.12
C LYS A 323 -8.78 -42.06 -4.51
N GLU A 324 -7.60 -42.03 -5.09
CA GLU A 324 -7.34 -42.55 -6.43
C GLU A 324 -6.30 -43.66 -6.37
N ILE A 325 -6.22 -44.47 -7.42
CA ILE A 325 -5.14 -45.46 -7.55
C ILE A 325 -3.94 -44.70 -8.09
N ASP A 326 -2.81 -44.86 -7.41
CA ASP A 326 -1.52 -44.34 -7.86
C ASP A 326 -1.16 -45.01 -9.21
N ASP A 327 -1.04 -44.19 -10.25
CA ASP A 327 -0.77 -44.63 -11.63
C ASP A 327 0.63 -45.27 -11.77
N ASP A 328 1.60 -44.85 -10.96
CA ASP A 328 2.94 -45.44 -10.89
C ASP A 328 2.91 -46.77 -10.13
N ALA A 329 2.08 -46.88 -9.08
CA ALA A 329 1.84 -48.15 -8.40
C ALA A 329 1.09 -49.16 -9.29
N ALA A 330 0.24 -48.72 -10.22
CA ALA A 330 -0.49 -49.58 -11.14
C ALA A 330 0.43 -50.31 -12.14
N ALA A 331 1.60 -49.74 -12.44
CA ALA A 331 2.60 -50.31 -13.35
C ALA A 331 3.56 -51.30 -12.66
N SER A 332 3.69 -51.27 -11.34
CA SER A 332 4.62 -52.13 -10.59
C SER A 332 3.92 -53.39 -10.02
N SER A 333 4.48 -54.57 -10.31
CA SER A 333 4.02 -55.84 -9.73
C SER A 333 4.61 -56.14 -8.34
N GLU A 334 5.32 -55.18 -7.75
CA GLU A 334 5.95 -55.34 -6.45
C GLU A 334 4.97 -55.01 -5.32
N LYS A 335 5.14 -55.67 -4.17
CA LYS A 335 4.24 -55.47 -3.04
C LYS A 335 4.37 -54.01 -2.56
N PRO A 336 3.27 -53.36 -2.15
CA PRO A 336 3.33 -52.05 -1.52
C PRO A 336 4.33 -52.09 -0.37
N PHE A 337 5.32 -51.20 -0.39
CA PHE A 337 6.29 -51.07 0.67
C PHE A 337 5.56 -50.62 1.94
N VAL A 338 5.90 -51.23 3.08
CA VAL A 338 5.36 -50.86 4.39
C VAL A 338 6.55 -50.71 5.32
N PRO A 339 6.83 -49.50 5.83
CA PRO A 339 7.85 -49.28 6.84
C PRO A 339 7.69 -50.26 8.01
N THR A 340 8.78 -50.92 8.41
CA THR A 340 8.74 -51.87 9.53
C THR A 340 8.96 -51.14 10.86
N PRO A 341 8.46 -51.66 11.99
CA PRO A 341 8.63 -51.05 13.31
C PRO A 341 10.09 -50.87 13.79
N GLU A 342 11.07 -51.43 13.07
CA GLU A 342 12.50 -51.30 13.35
C GLU A 342 13.12 -50.05 12.70
N MET A 343 12.42 -49.40 11.78
CA MET A 343 12.87 -48.15 11.15
C MET A 343 12.63 -46.96 12.09
N ILE A 344 13.48 -45.95 11.98
CA ILE A 344 13.22 -44.66 12.63
C ILE A 344 11.94 -44.05 12.04
N ASP A 345 11.21 -43.26 12.82
CA ASP A 345 10.01 -42.56 12.34
C ASP A 345 10.37 -41.22 11.65
N GLU A 346 9.41 -40.64 10.94
CA GLU A 346 9.52 -39.30 10.33
C GLU A 346 9.99 -38.27 11.35
N SER A 347 9.47 -38.32 12.59
CA SER A 347 9.84 -37.36 13.64
C SER A 347 11.34 -37.41 13.97
N LYS A 348 11.94 -38.60 13.99
CA LYS A 348 13.36 -38.80 14.25
C LYS A 348 14.21 -38.39 13.05
N ALA A 349 13.77 -38.69 11.83
CA ALA A 349 14.42 -38.26 10.59
C ALA A 349 14.44 -36.73 10.50
N LYS A 350 13.28 -36.10 10.70
CA LYS A 350 13.08 -34.64 10.75
C LYS A 350 13.98 -33.97 11.78
N THR A 351 13.99 -34.48 13.02
CA THR A 351 14.86 -33.93 14.07
C THR A 351 16.34 -34.03 13.71
N THR A 352 16.74 -35.10 13.02
CA THR A 352 18.13 -35.30 12.59
C THR A 352 18.52 -34.32 11.48
N ALA A 353 17.65 -34.15 10.48
CA ALA A 353 17.86 -33.18 9.40
C ALA A 353 17.94 -31.74 9.93
N PHE A 354 16.99 -31.33 10.79
CA PHE A 354 16.93 -29.95 11.29
C PHE A 354 18.11 -29.62 12.21
N ALA A 355 18.50 -30.56 13.08
CA ALA A 355 19.67 -30.39 13.91
C ALA A 355 20.96 -30.30 13.10
N HIS A 356 21.05 -31.04 11.98
CA HIS A 356 22.21 -30.96 11.08
C HIS A 356 22.22 -29.66 10.27
N ALA A 357 21.05 -29.16 9.86
CA ALA A 357 20.90 -27.90 9.14
C ALA A 357 21.07 -26.65 10.03
N ASP A 358 21.07 -26.82 11.36
CA ASP A 358 21.06 -25.73 12.36
C ASP A 358 19.84 -24.80 12.20
N VAL A 359 18.67 -25.39 11.94
CA VAL A 359 17.41 -24.66 11.73
C VAL A 359 16.39 -24.95 12.82
N SER A 360 15.57 -23.96 13.15
CA SER A 360 14.42 -24.12 14.03
C SER A 360 13.26 -24.74 13.27
N ALA A 361 12.58 -25.72 13.86
CA ALA A 361 11.36 -26.28 13.29
C ALA A 361 10.23 -25.25 13.11
N ALA A 362 10.32 -24.09 13.79
CA ALA A 362 9.36 -23.00 13.67
C ALA A 362 9.56 -22.16 12.40
N ASP A 363 10.74 -22.23 11.77
CA ASP A 363 11.10 -21.43 10.60
C ASP A 363 11.03 -22.26 9.31
N VAL A 364 10.64 -23.53 9.42
CA VAL A 364 10.57 -24.48 8.30
C VAL A 364 9.24 -24.35 7.58
N THR A 365 9.31 -24.08 6.28
CA THR A 365 8.19 -24.08 5.33
C THR A 365 8.38 -25.18 4.28
N ASP A 366 7.33 -25.44 3.49
CA ASP A 366 7.34 -26.38 2.34
C ASP A 366 7.98 -27.74 2.65
N TYR A 367 7.58 -28.34 3.77
CA TYR A 367 8.12 -29.61 4.23
C TYR A 367 7.45 -30.79 3.50
N GLU A 368 8.25 -31.53 2.75
CA GLU A 368 7.89 -32.78 2.08
C GLU A 368 8.71 -33.94 2.67
N PHE A 369 8.04 -35.08 2.82
CA PHE A 369 8.65 -36.31 3.28
C PHE A 369 8.27 -37.44 2.34
N LYS A 370 9.28 -38.17 1.88
CA LYS A 370 9.12 -39.32 0.99
C LYS A 370 9.98 -40.48 1.48
N VAL A 371 9.44 -41.68 1.32
CA VAL A 371 10.10 -42.96 1.60
C VAL A 371 10.47 -43.60 0.28
N ASP A 372 11.76 -43.73 0.02
CA ASP A 372 12.29 -44.31 -1.21
C ASP A 372 13.17 -45.53 -0.92
N THR A 373 13.57 -46.23 -1.97
CA THR A 373 14.49 -47.37 -1.92
C THR A 373 15.68 -47.12 -2.83
N ASP A 374 16.85 -46.88 -2.23
CA ASP A 374 18.12 -46.76 -2.94
C ASP A 374 18.98 -48.01 -2.70
N ASP A 375 19.44 -48.66 -3.78
CA ASP A 375 20.25 -49.89 -3.75
C ASP A 375 19.71 -51.01 -2.83
N GLY A 376 18.38 -51.12 -2.72
CA GLY A 376 17.69 -52.12 -1.87
C GLY A 376 17.69 -51.80 -0.38
N LYS A 377 18.04 -50.56 0.00
CA LYS A 377 17.90 -50.02 1.35
C LYS A 377 16.83 -48.93 1.36
N THR A 378 16.02 -48.92 2.40
CA THR A 378 15.03 -47.85 2.60
C THR A 378 15.74 -46.58 3.02
N VAL A 379 15.44 -45.50 2.30
CA VAL A 379 15.96 -44.16 2.52
C VAL A 379 14.78 -43.22 2.71
N TYR A 380 14.92 -42.26 3.60
CA TYR A 380 13.98 -41.17 3.78
C TYR A 380 14.52 -39.93 3.11
N GLU A 381 13.73 -39.39 2.20
CA GLU A 381 13.97 -38.12 1.52
C GLU A 381 13.17 -37.04 2.24
N LEU A 382 13.87 -35.99 2.68
CA LEU A 382 13.28 -34.84 3.35
C LEU A 382 13.66 -33.59 2.58
N ASP A 383 12.63 -32.91 2.08
CA ASP A 383 12.75 -31.62 1.40
C ASP A 383 12.07 -30.56 2.25
N PHE A 384 12.76 -29.44 2.48
CA PHE A 384 12.18 -28.34 3.23
C PHE A 384 12.85 -27.01 2.93
N ARG A 385 12.17 -25.91 3.25
CA ARG A 385 12.67 -24.55 3.05
C ARG A 385 12.81 -23.82 4.37
N VAL A 386 13.83 -22.97 4.44
CA VAL A 386 13.98 -21.95 5.49
C VAL A 386 14.43 -20.67 4.81
N SER A 387 13.57 -19.64 4.83
CA SER A 387 13.80 -18.41 4.06
C SER A 387 14.07 -18.76 2.57
N SER A 388 15.11 -18.19 1.95
CA SER A 388 15.47 -18.45 0.55
C SER A 388 16.35 -19.70 0.32
N THR A 389 16.42 -20.63 1.28
CA THR A 389 17.27 -21.82 1.18
C THR A 389 16.44 -23.09 1.15
N LYS A 390 16.55 -23.87 0.07
CA LYS A 390 16.03 -25.24 -0.02
C LYS A 390 17.06 -26.20 0.58
N TYR A 391 16.59 -27.15 1.38
CA TYR A 391 17.38 -28.24 1.93
C TYR A 391 16.81 -29.56 1.44
N GLU A 392 17.69 -30.46 1.02
CA GLU A 392 17.36 -31.82 0.61
C GLU A 392 18.23 -32.79 1.40
N TYR A 393 17.60 -33.80 2.01
CA TYR A 393 18.28 -34.78 2.84
C TYR A 393 17.86 -36.18 2.45
N GLU A 394 18.84 -37.09 2.38
CA GLU A 394 18.60 -38.53 2.35
C GLU A 394 19.10 -39.13 3.66
N ILE A 395 18.25 -39.87 4.36
CA ILE A 395 18.54 -40.47 5.67
C ILE A 395 18.27 -41.97 5.62
N ASP A 396 19.23 -42.78 6.06
CA ASP A 396 19.07 -44.22 6.20
C ASP A 396 17.96 -44.54 7.22
N ALA A 397 16.88 -45.17 6.76
CA ALA A 397 15.68 -45.39 7.57
C ALA A 397 15.90 -46.34 8.75
N ALA A 398 16.92 -47.21 8.71
CA ALA A 398 17.21 -48.15 9.79
C ALA A 398 18.08 -47.53 10.90
N THR A 399 18.99 -46.63 10.54
CA THR A 399 20.00 -46.11 11.46
C THR A 399 19.83 -44.63 11.81
N GLY A 400 19.05 -43.89 11.01
CA GLY A 400 18.97 -42.43 11.08
C GLY A 400 20.24 -41.72 10.64
N LYS A 401 21.14 -42.41 9.93
CA LYS A 401 22.37 -41.81 9.41
C LYS A 401 22.06 -40.98 8.18
N ILE A 402 22.52 -39.73 8.16
CA ILE A 402 22.47 -38.88 6.97
C ILE A 402 23.37 -39.48 5.88
N LEU A 403 22.77 -39.81 4.74
CA LEU A 403 23.42 -40.34 3.54
C LEU A 403 23.80 -39.21 2.58
N LYS A 404 22.89 -38.26 2.38
CA LYS A 404 23.06 -37.08 1.54
C LYS A 404 22.47 -35.84 2.24
N ALA A 405 23.11 -34.70 2.04
CA ALA A 405 22.62 -33.41 2.52
C ALA A 405 23.04 -32.33 1.51
N GLU A 406 22.06 -31.74 0.84
CA GLU A 406 22.25 -30.65 -0.11
C GLU A 406 21.51 -29.40 0.39
N LYS A 407 22.08 -28.24 0.04
CA LYS A 407 21.42 -26.96 0.25
C LYS A 407 21.60 -26.10 -0.98
N GLU A 408 20.52 -25.49 -1.43
CA GLU A 408 20.49 -24.58 -2.56
C GLU A 408 19.92 -23.24 -2.09
N ILE A 409 20.60 -22.15 -2.44
CA ILE A 409 20.11 -20.80 -2.18
C ILE A 409 19.47 -20.33 -3.48
N ASP A 410 18.18 -20.05 -3.44
CA ASP A 410 17.49 -19.46 -4.57
C ASP A 410 18.03 -18.04 -4.78
N ASN A 411 18.59 -17.77 -5.97
CA ASN A 411 19.16 -16.46 -6.34
C ASN A 411 18.12 -15.49 -6.87
#